data_AF-A0A455LKE7-F1
#
_entry.id   AF-A0A455LKE7-F1
#
_cell.length_a   1.000
_cell.length_b   1.000
_cell.length_c   1.000
_cell.angle_alpha   90.00
_cell.angle_beta   90.00
_cell.angle_gamma   90.00
#
_symmetry.space_group_name_H-M   'P 1'
#
loop_
_entity.id
_entity.type
_entity.pdbx_description
1 polymer ?
#
loop_
_entity_poly.entity_id
_entity_poly.type
_entity_poly.pdbx_seq_one_letter_code
_entity_poly.pdbx_strand_id
1 'polypeptide(L)' 'VVLKDKKSLLLLDVKCQGCFNITTVFSHSQTVVVCGNCQTVLCQPTGGRARLTEGCSFRKKGD' A
#
# COMPACT_ATOMS: atom_id res chain seq x y z
N VAL A 1 4.02 5.06 -6.65
CA VAL A 1 2.82 5.86 -6.98
C VAL A 1 2.13 6.36 -5.72
N VAL A 2 1.86 7.66 -5.60
CA VAL A 2 1.10 8.20 -4.44
C VAL A 2 -0.35 7.73 -4.56
N LEU A 3 -0.92 7.19 -3.48
CA LEU A 3 -2.32 6.77 -3.47
C LEU A 3 -3.23 7.97 -3.79
N LYS A 4 -3.84 7.99 -4.98
CA LYS A 4 -4.66 9.13 -5.45
C LYS A 4 -6.07 9.16 -4.84
N ASP A 5 -6.35 8.34 -3.85
CA ASP A 5 -7.67 8.21 -3.24
C ASP A 5 -8.08 9.41 -2.37
N LYS A 6 -9.23 10.00 -2.69
CA LYS A 6 -9.78 11.17 -1.98
C LYS A 6 -10.29 10.85 -0.56
N LYS A 7 -10.38 9.58 -0.17
CA LYS A 7 -10.96 9.15 1.12
C LYS A 7 -9.87 8.59 2.04
N SER A 8 -9.76 9.18 3.23
CA SER A 8 -8.69 8.93 4.22
C SER A 8 -8.87 7.65 5.04
N LEU A 9 -10.06 7.05 5.03
CA LEU A 9 -10.39 5.82 5.75
C LEU A 9 -10.70 4.69 4.75
N LEU A 10 -9.73 4.31 3.92
CA LEU A 10 -9.87 3.18 3.00
C LEU A 10 -8.77 2.16 3.25
N LEU A 11 -9.17 0.89 3.23
CA LEU A 11 -8.26 -0.24 3.19
C LEU A 11 -8.01 -0.60 1.73
N LEU A 12 -6.75 -0.87 1.40
CA LEU A 12 -6.32 -1.19 0.05
C LEU A 12 -5.57 -2.51 0.09
N ASP A 13 -5.88 -3.41 -0.82
CA ASP A 13 -5.11 -4.63 -1.02
C ASP A 13 -3.99 -4.35 -2.00
N VAL A 14 -2.74 -4.35 -1.50
CA VAL A 14 -1.54 -4.14 -2.30
C VAL A 14 -0.92 -5.48 -2.59
N LYS A 15 -0.72 -5.74 -3.89
CA LYS A 15 -0.04 -6.91 -4.40
C LYS A 15 1.42 -6.56 -4.67
N CYS A 16 2.32 -7.31 -4.05
CA CYS A 16 3.75 -7.18 -4.28
C CYS A 16 4.14 -7.77 -5.65
N GLN A 17 5.07 -7.11 -6.35
CA GLN A 17 5.50 -7.55 -7.68
C GLN A 17 6.37 -8.83 -7.65
N GLY A 18 7.19 -9.02 -6.62
CA GLY A 18 8.16 -10.14 -6.59
C GLY A 18 7.58 -11.48 -6.12
N CYS A 19 6.60 -11.43 -5.23
CA CYS A 19 6.11 -12.59 -4.48
C CYS A 19 4.60 -12.81 -4.65
N PHE A 20 3.93 -11.94 -5.41
CA PHE A 20 2.49 -11.94 -5.70
C PHE A 20 1.58 -11.96 -4.46
N ASN A 21 2.15 -11.85 -3.26
CA ASN A 21 1.43 -11.83 -2.01
C ASN A 21 0.63 -10.54 -1.88
N ILE A 22 -0.56 -10.66 -1.30
CA ILE A 22 -1.49 -9.57 -1.11
C ILE A 22 -1.40 -9.14 0.35
N THR A 23 -1.21 -7.85 0.57
CA THR A 23 -1.14 -7.27 1.92
C THR A 23 -2.11 -6.10 1.98
N THR A 24 -2.99 -6.12 2.98
CA THR A 24 -3.92 -5.01 3.21
C THR A 24 -3.18 -3.87 3.90
N VAL A 25 -3.26 -2.67 3.34
CA VAL A 25 -2.61 -1.47 3.85
C VAL A 25 -3.62 -0.33 3.97
N PHE A 26 -3.34 0.58 4.90
CA PHE A 26 -4.16 1.76 5.11
C PHE A 26 -3.72 2.90 4.19
N SER A 27 -4.69 3.66 3.65
CA SER A 27 -4.38 4.75 2.71
C SER A 27 -3.55 5.89 3.32
N HIS A 28 -3.62 6.07 4.64
CA HIS A 28 -2.87 7.07 5.42
C HIS A 28 -1.90 6.41 6.43
N SER A 29 -1.26 5.29 6.07
CA SER A 29 -0.27 4.64 6.95
C SER A 29 0.82 5.62 7.39
N GLN A 30 1.06 5.71 8.70
CA GLN A 30 2.14 6.51 9.30
C GLN A 30 3.45 5.71 9.42
N THR A 31 3.40 4.40 9.19
CA THR A 31 4.56 3.51 9.23
C THR A 31 4.86 2.95 7.84
N VAL A 32 6.13 2.59 7.63
CA VAL A 32 6.57 1.88 6.42
C VAL A 32 5.97 0.48 6.46
N VAL A 33 5.26 0.10 5.40
CA VAL A 33 4.74 -1.26 5.25
C VAL A 33 5.67 -2.03 4.34
N VAL A 34 6.15 -3.16 4.85
CA VAL A 34 6.98 -4.13 4.13
C VAL A 34 6.19 -5.43 3.93
N CYS A 35 6.44 -6.10 2.81
CA CYS A 35 5.84 -7.40 2.57
C CYS A 35 6.50 -8.47 3.44
N GLY A 36 5.69 -9.26 4.17
CA GLY A 36 6.21 -10.29 5.08
C GLY A 36 7.00 -11.42 4.40
N ASN A 37 6.79 -11.67 3.10
CA ASN A 37 7.41 -12.83 2.42
C ASN A 37 8.75 -12.50 1.72
N CYS A 38 8.91 -11.25 1.31
CA CYS A 38 9.92 -10.79 0.34
C CYS A 38 10.65 -9.56 0.88
N GLN A 39 10.28 -9.08 2.07
CA GLN A 39 10.85 -7.93 2.79
C GLN A 39 10.96 -6.66 1.95
N THR A 40 10.22 -6.60 0.83
CA THR A 40 10.18 -5.46 -0.06
C THR A 40 9.24 -4.41 0.50
N VAL A 41 9.66 -3.14 0.44
CA VAL A 41 8.82 -2.02 0.86
C VAL A 41 7.62 -1.93 -0.08
N LEU A 42 6.41 -1.96 0.48
CA LEU A 42 5.14 -1.83 -0.27
C LEU A 42 4.69 -0.38 -0.30
N CYS A 43 4.72 0.30 0.86
CA CYS A 43 4.43 1.72 0.97
C CYS A 43 5.31 2.41 2.01
N GLN A 44 5.57 3.69 1.75
CA GLN A 44 6.23 4.61 2.67
C GLN A 44 5.22 5.65 3.17
N PRO A 45 5.27 6.01 4.47
CA PRO A 45 4.45 7.07 5.01
C PRO A 45 4.90 8.41 4.41
N THR A 46 3.94 9.31 4.21
CA THR A 46 4.21 10.70 3.86
C THR A 46 3.36 11.61 4.73
N GLY A 47 3.55 12.94 4.66
CA GLY A 47 2.67 13.89 5.36
C GLY A 47 1.21 13.89 4.91
N GLY A 48 0.88 13.12 3.86
CA GLY A 48 -0.49 12.88 3.40
C GLY A 48 -0.75 11.40 3.24
N ARG A 49 -1.09 10.98 2.03
CA ARG A 49 -1.43 9.59 1.71
C ARG A 49 -0.15 8.77 1.55
N ALA A 50 -0.20 7.49 1.91
CA ALA A 50 0.96 6.62 1.77
C ALA A 50 1.41 6.54 0.30
N ARG A 51 2.73 6.51 0.09
CA ARG A 51 3.35 6.39 -1.22
C ARG A 51 3.64 4.92 -1.46
N LEU A 52 2.98 4.29 -2.44
CA LEU A 52 3.31 2.93 -2.84
C LEU A 52 4.61 2.89 -3.62
N THR A 53 5.36 1.81 -3.46
CA THR A 53 6.53 1.48 -4.27
C THR A 53 6.13 1.27 -5.72
N GLU A 54 7.02 1.62 -6.63
CA GLU A 54 6.81 1.43 -8.07
C GLU A 54 6.67 -0.07 -8.39
N GLY A 55 5.76 -0.41 -9.29
CA GLY A 55 5.49 -1.80 -9.67
C GLY A 55 4.55 -2.58 -8.74
N CYS A 56 4.22 -2.06 -7.56
CA CYS A 56 3.17 -2.64 -6.72
C CYS A 56 1.78 -2.33 -7.31
N SER A 57 0.94 -3.36 -7.43
CA SER A 57 -0.45 -3.20 -7.86
C SER A 57 -1.36 -3.03 -6.65
N PHE A 58 -2.43 -2.25 -6.73
CA PHE A 58 -3.35 -2.09 -5.62
C PHE A 58 -4.81 -2.13 -6.06
N ARG A 59 -5.67 -2.63 -5.17
CA ARG A 59 -7.13 -2.62 -5.31
C ARG A 59 -7.73 -1.98 -4.07
N LYS A 60 -8.81 -1.20 -4.25
CA LYS A 60 -9.59 -0.72 -3.10
C LYS A 60 -10.40 -1.87 -2.54
N LYS A 61 -10.30 -2.07 -1.23
CA LYS A 61 -11.24 -2.92 -0.51
C LYS A 61 -12.51 -2.07 -0.34
N GLY A 62 -13.52 -2.39 -1.13
CA GLY A 62 -14.87 -1.86 -0.94
C GLY A 62 -15.48 -2.50 0.31
N ASP A 63 -16.36 -1.77 0.98
CA ASP A 63 -17.32 -2.38 1.91
C ASP A 63 -18.16 -3.42 1.17
#